data_AF-A0A534NN67-F1
#
_entry.id   AF-A0A534NN67-F1
#
_cell.length_a   1.000
_cell.length_b   1.000
_cell.length_c   1.000
_cell.angle_alpha   90.00
_cell.angle_beta   90.00
_cell.angle_gamma   90.00
#
_symmetry.space_group_name_H-M   'P 1'
#
loop_
_entity.id
_entity.type
_entity.pdbx_description
1 polymer ?
#
loop_
_entity_poly.entity_id
_entity_poly.type
_entity_poly.pdbx_seq_one_letter_code
_entity_poly.pdbx_strand_id
1 'polypeptide(L)'
;MPAWTELALACARAARAALRLPSDASPVAVVLGSGLGAFAERLASQTAVPFESLPGFPATTVPGHRGRLVFGDLGGVPVLA
;
A
#
# COMPACT_ATOMS: atom_id res chain seq x y z
N MET A 1 -20.75 14.10 -6.65
CA MET A 1 -19.90 13.35 -5.72
C MET A 1 -19.71 11.97 -6.32
N PRO A 2 -18.48 11.53 -6.64
CA PRO A 2 -18.27 10.17 -7.13
C PRO A 2 -18.84 9.17 -6.12
N ALA A 3 -19.37 8.05 -6.61
CA ALA A 3 -19.77 6.97 -5.72
C ALA A 3 -18.54 6.46 -4.96
N TRP A 4 -18.70 6.01 -3.72
CA TRP A 4 -17.59 5.45 -2.93
C TRP A 4 -16.83 4.34 -3.66
N THR A 5 -17.54 3.55 -4.48
CA THR A 5 -16.96 2.53 -5.35
C THR A 5 -16.04 3.11 -6.41
N GLU A 6 -16.40 4.23 -7.05
CA GLU A 6 -15.56 4.87 -8.07
C GLU A 6 -14.27 5.41 -7.46
N LEU A 7 -14.36 6.04 -6.29
CA LEU A 7 -13.20 6.52 -5.55
C LEU A 7 -12.28 5.36 -5.14
N ALA A 8 -12.84 4.28 -4.59
CA ALA A 8 -12.07 3.10 -4.20
C ALA A 8 -11.35 2.46 -5.39
N LEU A 9 -12.03 2.33 -6.54
CA LEU A 9 -11.43 1.81 -7.77
C LEU A 9 -10.33 2.73 -8.31
N ALA A 10 -10.51 4.04 -8.24
CA ALA A 10 -9.48 5.00 -8.65
C ALA A 10 -8.23 4.88 -7.76
N CYS A 11 -8.41 4.83 -6.44
CA CYS A 11 -7.32 4.61 -5.48
C CYS A 11 -6.60 3.28 -5.75
N ALA A 12 -7.33 2.19 -5.96
CA ALA A 12 -6.74 0.89 -6.25
C ALA A 12 -5.91 0.92 -7.55
N ARG A 13 -6.40 1.56 -8.62
CA ARG A 13 -5.66 1.72 -9.88
C ARG A 13 -4.40 2.55 -9.70
N ALA A 14 -4.49 3.68 -8.99
CA ALA A 14 -3.34 4.53 -8.70
C ALA A 14 -2.27 3.79 -7.90
N ALA A 15 -2.66 3.08 -6.85
CA ALA A 15 -1.76 2.28 -6.03
C ALA A 15 -1.07 1.18 -6.85
N ARG A 16 -1.84 0.40 -7.62
CA ARG A 16 -1.28 -0.66 -8.49
C ARG A 16 -0.27 -0.11 -9.49
N ALA A 17 -0.59 1.02 -10.13
CA ALA A 17 0.29 1.66 -11.09
C ALA A 17 1.58 2.20 -10.45
N ALA A 18 1.46 2.90 -9.32
CA ALA A 18 2.62 3.48 -8.63
C ALA A 18 3.57 2.42 -8.07
N LEU A 19 3.03 1.32 -7.53
CA LEU A 19 3.80 0.17 -7.07
C LEU A 19 4.27 -0.74 -8.21
N ARG A 20 3.87 -0.45 -9.46
CA ARG A 20 4.16 -1.27 -10.65
C ARG A 20 3.80 -2.75 -10.45
N LEU A 21 2.65 -3.00 -9.82
CA LEU A 21 2.23 -4.37 -9.55
C LEU A 21 1.99 -5.14 -10.86
N PRO A 22 2.49 -6.39 -10.99
CA PRO A 22 2.14 -7.26 -12.10
C PRO A 22 0.63 -7.37 -12.28
N SER A 23 0.15 -7.51 -13.51
CA SER A 23 -1.30 -7.55 -13.82
C SER A 23 -2.04 -8.69 -13.10
N ASP A 24 -1.35 -9.79 -12.88
CA ASP A 24 -1.81 -11.01 -12.20
C ASP A 24 -1.45 -11.05 -10.70
N ALA A 25 -0.77 -10.02 -10.17
CA ALA A 25 -0.44 -9.97 -8.76
C ALA A 25 -1.69 -9.87 -7.88
N SER A 26 -1.83 -10.85 -6.98
CA SER A 26 -2.87 -10.96 -5.96
C SER A 26 -2.24 -11.07 -4.56
N PRO A 27 -1.68 -9.97 -4.02
CA PRO A 27 -1.01 -9.99 -2.73
C PRO A 27 -1.99 -10.16 -1.56
N VAL A 28 -1.48 -10.73 -0.47
CA VAL A 28 -2.14 -10.62 0.84
C VAL A 28 -1.98 -9.19 1.34
N ALA A 29 -3.09 -8.53 1.68
CA ALA A 29 -3.07 -7.18 2.24
C ALA A 29 -3.03 -7.23 3.77
N VAL A 30 -2.10 -6.49 4.40
CA VAL A 30 -1.94 -6.41 5.85
C VAL A 30 -1.95 -4.95 6.28
N VAL A 31 -2.94 -4.53 7.06
CA VAL A 31 -2.99 -3.15 7.58
C VAL A 31 -2.19 -3.06 8.88
N LEU A 32 -1.15 -2.23 8.90
CA LEU A 32 -0.27 -2.09 10.05
C LEU A 32 -0.75 -0.99 11.01
N GLY A 33 -1.02 -1.39 12.25
CA GLY A 33 -1.29 -0.48 13.35
C GLY A 33 -0.03 0.17 13.93
N SER A 34 -0.23 0.99 14.96
CA SER A 34 0.85 1.67 15.68
C SER A 34 1.90 0.67 16.20
N GLY A 35 3.19 0.97 15.98
CA GLY A 35 4.31 0.12 16.40
C GLY A 35 4.61 -1.07 15.48
N LEU A 36 3.76 -1.37 14.50
CA LEU A 36 3.93 -2.53 13.61
C LEU A 36 4.68 -2.20 12.31
N GLY A 37 5.11 -0.96 12.10
CA GLY A 37 5.79 -0.53 10.87
C GLY A 37 7.08 -1.30 10.55
N ALA A 38 7.72 -1.92 11.54
CA ALA A 38 8.88 -2.79 11.34
C ALA A 38 8.54 -4.06 10.53
N PHE A 39 7.28 -4.49 10.48
CA PHE A 39 6.85 -5.60 9.63
C PHE A 39 7.11 -5.31 8.16
N ALA A 40 6.68 -4.12 7.69
CA ALA A 40 6.87 -3.72 6.30
C ALA A 40 8.35 -3.76 5.91
N GLU A 41 9.26 -3.26 6.76
CA GLU A 41 10.70 -3.22 6.47
C GLU A 41 11.37 -4.59 6.35
N ARG A 42 10.68 -5.67 6.74
CA ARG A 42 11.20 -7.03 6.63
C ARG A 42 10.80 -7.72 5.33
N LEU A 43 9.97 -7.09 4.50
CA LEU A 43 9.59 -7.64 3.20
C LEU A 43 10.80 -7.62 2.26
N ALA A 44 11.02 -8.74 1.56
CA ALA A 44 12.06 -8.86 0.56
C ALA A 44 11.64 -8.14 -0.73
N SER A 45 12.62 -7.59 -1.46
CA SER A 45 12.42 -6.93 -2.76
C SER A 45 11.32 -5.85 -2.75
N GLN A 46 11.20 -5.12 -1.63
CA GLN A 46 10.08 -4.22 -1.43
C GLN A 46 10.14 -2.95 -2.28
N THR A 47 8.98 -2.49 -2.72
CA THR A 47 8.74 -1.15 -3.28
C THR A 47 7.78 -0.40 -2.36
N ALA A 48 8.10 0.85 -2.05
CA ALA A 48 7.29 1.67 -1.16
C ALA A 48 6.86 2.97 -1.85
N VAL A 49 5.59 3.34 -1.69
CA VAL A 49 4.99 4.55 -2.26
C VAL A 49 4.28 5.35 -1.17
N PRO A 50 4.67 6.62 -0.92
CA PRO A 50 3.97 7.48 0.04
C PRO A 50 2.51 7.72 -0.36
N PHE A 51 1.60 7.72 0.60
CA PHE A 51 0.17 8.01 0.38
C PHE A 51 -0.05 9.39 -0.23
N GLU A 52 0.74 10.39 0.14
CA GLU A 52 0.68 11.74 -0.41
C GLU A 52 0.95 11.82 -1.92
N SER A 53 1.65 10.83 -2.47
CA SER A 53 1.90 10.72 -3.92
C SER A 53 0.79 10.00 -4.68
N LEU A 54 -0.20 9.44 -3.97
CA LEU A 54 -1.28 8.64 -4.54
C LEU A 54 -2.58 9.46 -4.59
N PRO A 55 -3.13 9.70 -5.80
CA PRO A 55 -4.43 10.33 -5.94
C PRO A 55 -5.53 9.61 -5.13
N GLY A 56 -6.26 10.38 -4.32
CA GLY A 56 -7.37 9.87 -3.51
C GLY A 56 -6.98 9.24 -2.17
N PHE A 57 -5.68 9.13 -1.85
CA PHE A 57 -5.22 8.66 -0.55
C PHE A 57 -5.17 9.79 0.49
N PRO A 58 -5.48 9.50 1.77
CA PRO A 58 -5.37 10.48 2.84
C PRO A 58 -3.92 10.70 3.26
N ALA A 59 -3.60 11.92 3.71
CA ALA A 59 -2.34 12.21 4.38
C ALA A 59 -2.32 11.56 5.78
N THR A 60 -1.17 11.05 6.22
CA THR A 60 -1.03 10.54 7.59
C THR A 60 -0.72 11.65 8.57
N THR A 61 -1.53 11.73 9.62
CA THR A 61 -1.40 12.76 10.67
C THR A 61 -0.96 12.19 12.02
N VAL A 62 -0.79 10.86 12.13
CA VAL A 62 -0.47 10.18 13.39
C VAL A 62 1.02 9.86 13.49
N PRO A 63 1.72 10.29 14.56
CA PRO A 63 3.11 9.92 14.79
C PRO A 63 3.31 8.40 14.80
N GLY A 64 4.35 7.92 14.11
CA GLY A 64 4.66 6.49 13.98
C GLY A 64 3.94 5.77 12.83
N HIS A 65 2.94 6.40 12.20
CA HIS A 65 2.38 5.94 10.93
C HIS A 65 3.14 6.58 9.78
N ARG A 66 3.89 5.78 9.01
CA ARG A 66 4.73 6.31 7.92
C ARG A 66 3.95 6.78 6.70
N GLY A 67 2.68 6.38 6.57
CA GLY A 67 1.81 6.83 5.47
C GLY A 67 2.30 6.44 4.09
N ARG A 68 2.58 5.16 3.90
CA ARG A 68 3.04 4.61 2.63
C ARG A 68 2.47 3.21 2.43
N LEU A 69 2.24 2.84 1.18
CA LEU A 69 2.01 1.45 0.78
C LEU A 69 3.37 0.79 0.54
N VAL A 70 3.53 -0.45 0.97
CA VAL A 70 4.73 -1.26 0.74
C VAL A 70 4.31 -2.58 0.11
N PHE A 71 4.79 -2.85 -1.10
CA PHE A 71 4.63 -4.16 -1.75
C PHE A 71 5.96 -4.91 -1.70
N GLY A 72 5.96 -6.17 -1.32
CA GLY A 72 7.15 -7.01 -1.31
C GLY A 72 6.82 -8.50 -1.13
N ASP A 73 7.84 -9.28 -0.82
CA ASP A 73 7.73 -10.73 -0.64
C ASP A 73 7.98 -11.14 0.82
N LEU A 74 7.20 -12.11 1.30
CA LEU A 74 7.42 -12.79 2.57
C LEU A 74 7.45 -14.30 2.35
N GLY A 75 8.63 -14.86 2.10
CA GLY A 75 8.82 -16.30 1.97
C GLY A 75 8.12 -16.89 0.73
N GLY A 76 8.14 -16.16 -0.38
CA GLY A 76 7.44 -16.54 -1.62
C GLY A 76 5.98 -16.11 -1.68
N VAL A 77 5.48 -15.43 -0.64
CA VAL A 77 4.12 -14.88 -0.61
C VAL A 77 4.18 -13.37 -0.92
N PRO A 78 3.53 -12.89 -1.98
CA PRO A 78 3.41 -11.46 -2.25
C PRO A 78 2.53 -10.79 -1.18
N VAL A 79 3.04 -9.73 -0.56
CA VAL A 79 2.39 -8.98 0.52
C VAL A 79 2.30 -7.50 0.15
N LEU A 80 1.16 -6.89 0.44
CA LEU A 80 0.93 -5.45 0.43
C LEU A 80 0.66 -4.99 1.87
N ALA A 81 1.46 -4.06 2.38
CA ALA A 81 1.37 -3.55 3.75
C ALA A 81 1.31 -2.02 3.82
#